data_AF-A0A4C1VD56-F1
#
_entry.id   AF-A0A4C1VD56-F1
#
_cell.length_a   1.000
_cell.length_b   1.000
_cell.length_c   1.000
_cell.angle_alpha   90.00
_cell.angle_beta   90.00
_cell.angle_gamma   90.00
#
_symmetry.space_group_name_H-M   'P 1'
#
loop_
_entity.id
_entity.type
_entity.pdbx_description
1 polymer ?
#
loop_
_entity_poly.entity_id
_entity_poly.type
_entity_poly.pdbx_seq_one_letter_code
_entity_poly.pdbx_strand_id
1 'polypeptide(L)'
;MDKDMPSSAGGKEYGPAPPRVENSWNKPLPWVRPRHGKETVTKESPKKSLHNKESVTSTLGEDISTIMSILQVVRSSEVADLAAKFRKARHGVDRLRIILENQELINKLENYNGSARACK
;
A
#
# COMPACT_ATOMS: atom_id res chain seq x y z
N MET A 1 49.37 -43.88 -27.80
CA MET A 1 48.95 -43.91 -26.40
C MET A 1 47.60 -43.24 -26.33
N ASP A 2 46.61 -44.10 -26.19
CA ASP A 2 45.20 -43.88 -26.39
C ASP A 2 44.56 -43.08 -25.25
N LYS A 3 43.39 -42.53 -25.58
CA LYS A 3 42.64 -41.56 -24.79
C LYS A 3 42.02 -42.18 -23.55
N ASP A 4 41.98 -41.42 -22.45
CA ASP A 4 40.89 -41.48 -21.46
C ASP A 4 40.76 -40.14 -20.72
N MET A 5 39.83 -39.30 -21.20
CA MET A 5 39.30 -38.15 -20.47
C MET A 5 38.15 -38.66 -19.60
N PRO A 6 38.15 -38.50 -18.26
CA PRO A 6 36.93 -38.68 -17.49
C PRO A 6 36.04 -37.45 -17.69
N SER A 7 35.12 -37.56 -18.64
CA SER A 7 33.93 -36.73 -18.70
C SER A 7 33.06 -37.09 -17.49
N SER A 8 33.01 -36.21 -16.48
CA SER A 8 31.99 -36.31 -15.43
C SER A 8 31.02 -35.16 -15.60
N ALA A 9 29.94 -35.46 -16.30
CA ALA A 9 28.75 -34.65 -16.39
C ALA A 9 28.09 -34.58 -15.00
N GLY A 10 28.41 -33.53 -14.24
CA GLY A 10 27.67 -33.14 -13.05
C GLY A 10 26.32 -32.53 -13.44
N GLY A 11 25.42 -33.37 -13.95
CA GLY A 11 24.02 -33.02 -14.16
C GLY A 11 23.37 -32.75 -12.82
N LYS A 12 23.33 -31.48 -12.41
CA LYS A 12 22.48 -31.02 -11.32
C LYS A 12 21.03 -31.23 -11.77
N GLU A 13 20.46 -32.32 -11.30
CA GLU A 13 19.05 -32.65 -11.42
C GLU A 13 18.27 -31.57 -10.64
N TYR A 14 17.79 -30.56 -11.35
CA TYR A 14 16.90 -29.57 -10.77
C TYR A 14 15.54 -30.25 -10.59
N GLY A 15 15.19 -30.58 -9.35
CA GLY A 15 13.82 -30.98 -9.03
C GLY A 15 12.82 -29.88 -9.42
N PRO A 16 11.56 -30.24 -9.72
CA PRO A 16 10.54 -29.26 -10.08
C PRO A 16 10.38 -28.22 -8.98
N ALA A 17 10.20 -26.96 -9.40
CA ALA A 17 9.96 -25.86 -8.48
C ALA A 17 8.75 -26.17 -7.58
N PRO A 18 8.80 -25.86 -6.27
CA PRO A 18 7.66 -26.01 -5.40
C PRO A 18 6.43 -25.31 -5.98
N PRO A 19 5.22 -25.89 -5.86
CA PRO A 19 4.00 -25.23 -6.31
C PRO A 19 3.88 -23.86 -5.64
N ARG A 20 3.52 -22.86 -6.44
CA ARG A 20 3.31 -21.49 -5.96
C ARG A 20 2.24 -21.54 -4.87
N VAL A 21 2.57 -21.08 -3.66
CA VAL A 21 1.55 -20.80 -2.64
C VAL A 21 0.69 -19.68 -3.18
N GLU A 22 -0.54 -20.00 -3.56
CA GLU A 22 -1.55 -19.02 -3.91
C GLU A 22 -1.82 -18.17 -2.67
N ASN A 23 -1.48 -16.89 -2.75
CA ASN A 23 -1.73 -15.98 -1.66
C ASN A 23 -3.26 -15.80 -1.52
N SER A 24 -3.74 -15.63 -0.30
CA SER A 24 -5.18 -15.51 -0.05
C SER A 24 -5.79 -14.18 -0.54
N TRP A 25 -4.97 -13.24 -1.03
CA TRP A 25 -5.43 -11.91 -1.47
C TRP A 25 -6.12 -11.94 -2.84
N ASN A 26 -5.85 -12.94 -3.67
CA ASN A 26 -6.54 -13.13 -4.94
C ASN A 26 -7.88 -13.89 -4.81
N LYS A 27 -8.32 -14.23 -3.59
CA LYS A 27 -9.65 -14.83 -3.37
C LYS A 27 -10.69 -13.70 -3.34
N PRO A 28 -11.69 -13.71 -4.25
CA PRO A 28 -12.79 -12.75 -4.15
C PRO A 28 -13.50 -12.95 -2.81
N LEU A 29 -13.86 -11.84 -2.16
CA LEU A 29 -14.57 -11.88 -0.89
C LEU A 29 -15.90 -12.65 -1.06
N PRO A 30 -16.42 -13.32 -0.01
CA PRO A 30 -17.59 -14.20 -0.13
C PRO A 30 -18.85 -13.52 -0.68
N TRP A 31 -18.94 -12.19 -0.54
CA TRP A 31 -20.04 -11.37 -1.05
C TRP A 31 -19.84 -10.87 -2.49
N VAL A 32 -18.66 -11.08 -3.08
CA VAL A 32 -18.38 -10.77 -4.48
C VAL A 32 -18.83 -11.96 -5.31
N ARG A 33 -20.06 -11.90 -5.83
CA ARG A 33 -20.52 -12.90 -6.82
C ARG A 33 -19.63 -12.81 -8.06
N PRO A 34 -18.95 -13.89 -8.48
CA PRO A 34 -18.27 -13.92 -9.76
C PRO A 34 -19.31 -13.76 -10.87
N ARG A 35 -19.22 -12.68 -11.66
CA ARG A 35 -20.08 -12.50 -12.83
C ARG A 35 -19.66 -13.49 -13.91
N HIS A 36 -20.37 -14.61 -13.99
CA HIS A 36 -20.45 -15.40 -15.21
C HIS A 36 -21.53 -14.82 -16.12
N GLY A 37 -21.21 -14.65 -17.41
CA GLY A 37 -22.21 -14.65 -18.47
C GLY A 37 -22.91 -13.32 -18.78
N LYS A 38 -22.42 -12.68 -19.83
CA LYS A 38 -23.13 -11.85 -20.83
C LYS A 38 -24.63 -12.19 -20.99
N GLU A 39 -25.51 -11.21 -20.73
CA GLU A 39 -26.85 -11.10 -21.32
C GLU A 39 -27.37 -9.65 -21.23
N THR A 40 -27.77 -9.12 -22.39
CA THR A 40 -28.43 -7.82 -22.63
C THR A 40 -29.90 -7.88 -22.22
N VAL A 41 -30.31 -7.06 -21.24
CA VAL A 41 -31.73 -6.73 -20.99
C VAL A 41 -31.87 -5.24 -20.71
N THR A 42 -32.50 -4.54 -21.65
CA THR A 42 -33.07 -3.21 -21.50
C THR A 42 -34.31 -3.29 -20.61
N LYS A 43 -34.36 -2.54 -19.49
CA LYS A 43 -35.57 -1.85 -19.02
C LYS A 43 -35.31 -0.95 -17.80
N GLU A 44 -35.55 0.35 -18.04
CA GLU A 44 -36.25 1.34 -17.19
C GLU A 44 -35.62 1.74 -15.83
N SER A 45 -35.41 3.06 -15.72
CA SER A 45 -34.95 3.77 -14.53
C SER A 45 -36.07 3.96 -13.52
N PRO A 46 -35.88 3.65 -12.23
CA PRO A 46 -36.75 4.19 -11.18
C PRO A 46 -36.25 5.57 -10.73
N LYS A 47 -36.85 6.64 -11.26
CA LYS A 47 -36.87 7.95 -10.60
C LYS A 47 -37.98 7.95 -9.55
N LYS A 48 -37.62 8.01 -8.27
CA LYS A 48 -38.08 9.04 -7.30
C LYS A 48 -37.71 8.68 -5.86
N SER A 49 -36.87 9.55 -5.30
CA SER A 49 -36.85 10.07 -3.94
C SER A 49 -37.33 9.18 -2.79
N LEU A 50 -36.40 8.86 -1.90
CA LEU A 50 -36.64 8.83 -0.47
C LEU A 50 -35.39 9.38 0.22
N HIS A 51 -35.49 10.63 0.69
CA HIS A 51 -34.72 11.08 1.84
C HIS A 51 -34.80 10.00 2.91
N ASN A 52 -33.65 9.62 3.48
CA ASN A 52 -33.45 9.12 4.86
C ASN A 52 -32.13 8.35 4.91
N LYS A 53 -31.01 9.04 5.16
CA LYS A 53 -29.95 8.54 6.08
C LYS A 53 -28.88 9.61 6.34
N GLU A 54 -29.28 10.74 6.90
CA GLU A 54 -28.32 11.47 7.73
C GLU A 54 -28.13 10.68 9.03
N SER A 55 -26.88 10.66 9.53
CA SER A 55 -26.52 10.30 10.90
C SER A 55 -26.18 8.84 11.25
N VAL A 56 -25.46 8.14 10.36
CA VAL A 56 -24.45 7.12 10.81
C VAL A 56 -23.19 7.10 9.92
N THR A 57 -23.16 7.88 8.84
CA THR A 57 -22.00 8.00 7.95
C THR A 57 -21.01 9.08 8.39
N SER A 58 -21.36 9.87 9.42
CA SER A 58 -20.57 11.02 9.92
C SER A 58 -19.45 10.64 10.90
N THR A 59 -18.98 9.40 10.86
CA THR A 59 -17.73 9.03 11.52
C THR A 59 -16.84 8.28 10.54
N LEU A 60 -17.42 7.32 9.81
CA LEU A 60 -16.68 6.57 8.80
C LEU A 60 -16.21 7.46 7.62
N GLY A 61 -17.01 8.43 7.18
CA GLY A 61 -16.62 9.34 6.10
C GLY A 61 -15.43 10.22 6.49
N GLU A 62 -15.44 10.70 7.73
CA GLU A 62 -14.43 11.52 8.37
C GLU A 62 -13.15 10.72 8.60
N ASP A 63 -13.27 9.46 9.04
CA ASP A 63 -12.16 8.54 9.19
C ASP A 63 -11.52 8.22 7.82
N ILE A 64 -12.32 7.94 6.79
CA ILE A 64 -11.84 7.71 5.42
C ILE A 64 -11.09 8.96 4.91
N SER A 65 -11.67 10.14 5.12
CA SER A 65 -11.03 11.41 4.74
C SER A 65 -9.70 11.61 5.49
N THR A 66 -9.68 11.33 6.80
CA THR A 66 -8.49 11.42 7.65
C THR A 66 -7.39 10.46 7.19
N ILE A 67 -7.73 9.19 6.92
CA ILE A 67 -6.80 8.19 6.37
C ILE A 67 -6.24 8.68 5.04
N MET A 68 -7.08 9.20 4.15
CA MET A 68 -6.65 9.73 2.85
C MET A 68 -5.70 10.92 3.01
N SER A 69 -5.99 11.86 3.92
CA SER A 69 -5.11 13.00 4.22
C SER A 69 -3.75 12.56 4.77
N ILE A 70 -3.72 11.59 5.69
CA ILE A 70 -2.46 11.03 6.22
C ILE A 70 -1.66 10.37 5.08
N LEU A 71 -2.30 9.54 4.26
CA LEU A 71 -1.64 8.85 3.16
C LEU A 71 -1.11 9.80 2.09
N GLN A 72 -1.73 10.96 1.88
CA GLN A 72 -1.21 11.99 0.97
C GLN A 72 0.08 12.61 1.52
N VAL A 73 0.11 12.97 2.81
CA VAL A 73 1.29 13.55 3.46
C VAL A 73 2.44 12.55 3.49
N VAL A 74 2.19 11.28 3.83
CA VAL A 74 3.23 10.23 3.86
C VAL A 74 3.82 9.96 2.46
N ARG A 75 3.01 10.10 1.40
CA ARG A 75 3.43 9.93 0.01
C ARG A 75 3.97 11.21 -0.64
N SER A 76 4.06 12.31 0.10
CA SER A 76 4.54 13.58 -0.45
C SER A 76 6.02 13.47 -0.83
N SER A 77 6.40 14.16 -1.90
CA SER A 77 7.79 14.18 -2.35
C SER A 77 8.72 14.77 -1.30
N GLU A 78 8.26 15.76 -0.53
CA GLU A 78 9.08 16.37 0.53
C GLU A 78 9.45 15.36 1.62
N VAL A 79 8.51 14.49 2.03
CA VAL A 79 8.78 13.44 3.02
C VAL A 79 9.70 12.35 2.45
N ALA A 80 9.50 11.97 1.18
CA ALA A 80 10.37 11.01 0.49
C ALA A 80 11.81 11.52 0.35
N ASP A 81 11.98 12.80 -0.02
CA ASP A 81 13.28 13.45 -0.16
C ASP A 81 13.97 13.61 1.20
N LEU A 82 13.22 13.98 2.24
CA LEU A 82 13.73 14.04 3.61
C LEU A 82 14.26 12.67 4.05
N ALA A 83 13.50 11.60 3.84
CA ALA A 83 13.93 10.24 4.14
C ALA A 83 15.16 9.82 3.31
N ALA A 84 15.26 10.26 2.05
CA ALA A 84 16.44 10.03 1.22
C ALA A 84 17.67 10.76 1.77
N LYS A 85 17.53 12.01 2.24
CA LYS A 85 18.63 12.75 2.89
C LYS A 85 19.13 12.02 4.14
N PHE A 86 18.24 11.54 5.00
CA PHE A 86 18.64 10.74 6.18
C PHE A 86 19.34 9.43 5.81
N ARG A 87 18.85 8.71 4.79
CA ARG A 87 19.50 7.49 4.29
C ARG A 87 20.90 7.75 3.73
N LYS A 88 21.13 8.91 3.12
CA LYS A 88 22.44 9.33 2.59
C LYS A 88 23.39 9.84 3.68
N ALA A 89 22.87 10.37 4.78
CA ALA A 89 23.66 10.94 5.86
C ALA A 89 24.51 9.89 6.60
N ARG A 90 25.83 10.04 6.49
CA ARG A 90 26.82 9.11 7.08
C ARG A 90 27.11 9.44 8.54
N HIS A 91 27.04 10.72 8.93
CA HIS A 91 27.37 11.16 10.27
C HIS A 91 26.16 11.71 11.04
N GLY A 92 26.23 11.64 12.37
CA GLY A 92 25.17 12.17 13.24
C GLY A 92 24.96 13.68 13.08
N VAL A 93 26.04 14.43 12.85
CA VAL A 93 26.00 15.89 12.63
C VAL A 93 25.22 16.24 11.36
N ASP A 94 25.36 15.45 10.29
CA ASP A 94 24.60 15.65 9.05
C ASP A 94 23.10 15.41 9.28
N ARG A 95 22.77 14.35 10.04
CA ARG A 95 21.39 14.05 10.42
C ARG A 95 20.80 15.17 11.26
N LEU A 96 21.56 15.72 12.22
CA LEU A 96 21.12 16.84 13.03
C LEU A 96 20.85 18.08 12.18
N ARG A 97 21.75 18.40 11.23
CA ARG A 97 21.54 19.49 10.28
C ARG A 97 20.26 19.30 9.46
N ILE A 98 20.04 18.10 8.94
CA ILE A 98 18.84 17.76 8.17
C ILE A 98 17.57 17.98 9.02
N ILE A 99 17.58 17.62 10.31
CA ILE A 99 16.45 17.90 11.22
C ILE A 99 16.20 19.39 11.34
N LEU A 100 17.25 20.18 11.58
CA LEU A 100 17.15 21.62 11.77
C LEU A 100 16.64 22.35 10.51
N GLU A 101 17.10 21.93 9.33
CA GLU A 101 16.68 22.52 8.05
C GLU A 101 15.23 22.18 7.66
N ASN A 102 14.64 21.13 8.22
CA ASN A 102 13.31 20.63 7.83
C ASN A 102 12.30 20.69 8.99
N GLN A 103 12.51 21.58 9.97
CA GLN A 103 11.66 21.70 11.17
C GLN A 103 10.19 21.92 10.86
N GLU A 104 9.85 22.78 9.89
CA GLU A 104 8.45 23.06 9.56
C GLU A 104 7.71 21.81 9.09
N LEU A 105 8.36 20.99 8.25
CA LEU A 105 7.80 19.75 7.75
C LEU A 105 7.64 18.72 8.89
N ILE A 106 8.60 18.66 9.81
CA ILE A 106 8.53 17.78 10.99
C ILE A 106 7.37 18.19 11.90
N ASN A 107 7.24 19.49 12.22
CA ASN A 107 6.14 20.00 13.04
C ASN A 107 4.78 19.73 12.41
N LYS A 108 4.68 19.89 11.08
CA LYS A 108 3.47 19.58 10.33
C LYS A 108 3.10 18.09 10.45
N LEU A 109 4.07 17.19 10.32
CA LEU A 109 3.86 15.74 10.49
C LEU A 109 3.39 15.38 11.91
N GLU A 110 3.95 16.02 12.93
CA GLU A 110 3.56 15.80 14.33
C GLU A 110 2.10 16.20 14.59
N ASN A 111 1.64 17.31 14.00
CA ASN A 111 0.27 17.79 14.14
C ASN A 111 -0.77 16.82 13.55
N TYR A 112 -0.50 16.22 12.39
CA TYR A 112 -1.39 15.20 11.82
C TYR A 112 -1.49 13.94 12.70
N ASN A 113 -0.40 13.59 13.39
CA ASN A 113 -0.36 12.45 14.31
C ASN A 113 -0.98 12.78 15.70
N GLY A 114 -1.04 14.06 16.07
CA GLY A 114 -1.72 14.55 17.27
C GLY A 114 -3.25 14.52 17.14
N SER A 115 -3.78 14.90 15.98
CA SER A 115 -5.23 14.83 15.68
C SER A 115 -5.78 13.40 15.82
N ALA A 116 -5.03 12.38 15.36
CA ALA A 116 -5.42 10.98 15.48
C ALA A 116 -5.40 10.44 16.93
N ARG A 117 -4.76 11.13 17.88
CA ARG A 117 -4.65 10.70 19.29
C ARG A 117 -5.69 11.33 20.21
N ALA A 118 -6.40 12.37 19.77
CA ALA A 118 -7.43 13.05 20.56
C ALA A 118 -8.78 12.30 20.60
N CYS A 119 -8.93 11.20 19.86
CA CYS A 119 -10.13 10.36 19.84
C CYS A 119 -10.05 9.15 20.79
N LYS A 120 -9.31 9.24 21.90
CA LYS A 120 -9.15 8.13 22.86
C LYS A 120 -9.63 8.51 24.26
#